data_AF-A0A963KZB0-F1
#
_entry.id   AF-A0A963KZB0-F1
#
_cell.length_a   1.000
_cell.length_b   1.000
_cell.length_c   1.000
_cell.angle_alpha   90.00
_cell.angle_beta   90.00
_cell.angle_gamma   90.00
#
_symmetry.space_group_name_H-M   'P 1'
#
loop_
_entity.id
_entity.type
_entity.pdbx_description
1 polymer ?
#
loop_
_entity_poly.entity_id
_entity_poly.type
_entity_poly.pdbx_seq_one_letter_code
_entity_poly.pdbx_strand_id
1 'polypeptide(L)'
;MISTRYSLKFESNLVDFINRVMDYGKRVVLVGNTPEFVSPGALPIFDWYIRRADGSGNLDQMNSIAFNSISGSVRDIDDMLLRIAGRLGITYLSRHDLVCSDQQRSCNLITSERRKTMYDYGHWTLEGAEFFGRRAAQTNWLGPLKS
;
A
#
# COMPACT_ATOMS: atom_id res chain seq x y z
N MET A 1 -4.46 -10.92 -11.19
CA MET A 1 -3.99 -10.15 -10.02
C MET A 1 -4.95 -10.40 -8.88
N ILE A 2 -4.46 -10.84 -7.73
CA ILE A 2 -5.28 -10.99 -6.52
C ILE A 2 -4.95 -9.80 -5.63
N SER A 3 -5.99 -9.14 -5.11
CA SER A 3 -5.87 -7.91 -4.32
C SER A 3 -7.08 -7.73 -3.40
N THR A 4 -7.34 -8.72 -2.57
CA THR A 4 -8.38 -8.66 -1.53
C THR A 4 -7.81 -8.05 -0.26
N ARG A 5 -8.66 -7.70 0.72
CA ARG A 5 -8.17 -7.44 2.08
C ARG A 5 -7.61 -8.73 2.66
N TYR A 6 -6.29 -8.82 2.80
CA TYR A 6 -5.65 -9.99 3.37
C TYR A 6 -5.72 -9.98 4.89
N SER A 7 -5.70 -11.16 5.49
CA SER A 7 -5.50 -11.30 6.94
C SER A 7 -4.71 -12.57 7.23
N LEU A 8 -4.01 -12.60 8.36
CA LEU A 8 -3.24 -13.77 8.80
C LEU A 8 -4.10 -15.04 8.95
N LYS A 9 -5.40 -14.90 9.21
CA LYS A 9 -6.33 -16.03 9.36
C LYS A 9 -6.63 -16.75 8.03
N PHE A 10 -6.28 -16.15 6.89
CA PHE A 10 -6.62 -16.68 5.57
C PHE A 10 -5.41 -17.21 4.81
N GLU A 11 -4.25 -17.38 5.45
CA GLU A 11 -3.04 -17.86 4.76
C GLU A 11 -3.28 -19.19 4.02
N SER A 12 -3.83 -20.21 4.69
CA SER A 12 -4.09 -21.52 4.06
C SER A 12 -5.06 -21.40 2.88
N ASN A 13 -6.18 -20.69 3.09
CA ASN A 13 -7.20 -20.50 2.06
C ASN A 13 -6.67 -19.72 0.85
N LEU A 14 -5.77 -18.76 1.08
CA LEU A 14 -5.14 -17.99 0.01
C LEU A 14 -4.22 -18.89 -0.83
N VAL A 15 -3.43 -19.75 -0.18
CA VAL A 15 -2.56 -20.71 -0.88
C VAL A 15 -3.38 -21.67 -1.73
N ASP A 16 -4.43 -22.26 -1.17
CA ASP A 16 -5.33 -23.17 -1.90
C ASP A 16 -5.99 -22.48 -3.08
N PHE A 17 -6.44 -21.23 -2.90
CA PHE A 17 -7.00 -20.42 -3.97
C PHE A 17 -5.99 -20.14 -5.07
N ILE A 18 -4.77 -19.73 -4.73
CA ILE A 18 -3.70 -19.46 -5.70
C ILE A 18 -3.37 -20.72 -6.50
N ASN A 19 -3.16 -21.86 -5.83
CA ASN A 19 -2.89 -23.14 -6.48
C ASN A 19 -4.01 -23.51 -7.46
N ARG A 20 -5.27 -23.41 -7.03
CA ARG A 20 -6.40 -23.70 -7.91
C ARG A 20 -6.47 -22.78 -9.12
N VAL A 21 -6.13 -21.49 -8.98
CA VAL A 21 -6.05 -20.56 -10.12
C VAL A 21 -4.90 -20.93 -11.06
N MET A 22 -3.76 -21.36 -10.53
CA MET A 22 -2.62 -21.85 -11.32
C MET A 22 -2.94 -23.16 -12.06
N ASP A 23 -3.70 -24.07 -11.45
CA ASP A 23 -4.17 -25.31 -12.08
C ASP A 23 -5.05 -25.06 -13.32
N TYR A 24 -5.72 -23.89 -13.39
CA TYR A 24 -6.42 -23.43 -14.59
C TYR A 24 -5.49 -22.77 -15.63
N GLY A 25 -4.18 -22.94 -15.50
CA GLY A 25 -3.16 -22.41 -16.41
C GLY A 25 -3.01 -20.89 -16.37
N LYS A 26 -3.43 -20.24 -15.27
CA LYS A 26 -3.35 -18.78 -15.13
C LYS A 26 -2.05 -18.36 -14.45
N ARG A 27 -1.41 -17.32 -14.99
CA ARG A 27 -0.32 -16.62 -14.33
C ARG A 27 -0.89 -15.81 -13.16
N VAL A 28 -0.42 -16.08 -11.94
CA VAL A 28 -0.85 -15.38 -10.73
C VAL A 28 0.18 -14.33 -10.33
N VAL A 29 -0.33 -13.17 -9.91
CA VAL A 29 0.45 -12.08 -9.32
C VAL A 29 -0.24 -11.71 -8.01
N LEU A 30 0.53 -11.70 -6.93
CA LEU A 30 0.08 -11.33 -5.59
C LEU A 30 0.46 -9.89 -5.33
N VAL A 31 -0.50 -9.06 -4.93
CA VAL A 31 -0.26 -7.64 -4.66
C VAL A 31 -0.49 -7.38 -3.18
N GLY A 32 0.49 -6.78 -2.51
CA GLY A 32 0.42 -6.41 -1.10
C GLY A 32 -0.69 -5.41 -0.79
N ASN A 33 -1.01 -5.27 0.49
CA ASN A 33 -1.98 -4.29 0.93
C ASN A 33 -1.46 -2.87 0.69
N THR A 34 -2.39 -1.92 0.58
CA THR A 34 -2.02 -0.52 0.76
C THR A 34 -1.53 -0.33 2.20
N PRO A 35 -0.42 0.39 2.44
CA PRO A 35 -0.04 0.79 3.80
C PRO A 35 -1.21 1.50 4.49
N GLU A 36 -1.57 1.03 5.69
CA GLU A 36 -2.58 1.67 6.51
C GLU A 36 -1.91 2.55 7.57
N PHE A 37 -2.48 3.72 7.85
CA PHE A 37 -1.90 4.71 8.75
C PHE A 37 -2.71 4.85 10.03
N VAL A 38 -2.05 4.61 11.17
CA VAL A 38 -2.63 4.75 12.50
C VAL A 38 -2.63 6.21 12.90
N SER A 39 -3.81 6.75 13.18
CA SER A 39 -3.94 8.13 13.64
C SER A 39 -3.85 8.22 15.17
N PRO A 40 -3.28 9.31 15.73
CA PRO A 40 -3.30 9.57 17.18
C PRO A 40 -4.69 9.86 17.76
N GLY A 41 -5.72 10.04 16.92
CA GLY A 41 -7.08 10.31 17.36
C GLY A 41 -8.12 9.69 16.43
N ALA A 42 -9.38 10.08 16.63
CA ALA A 42 -10.52 9.52 15.89
C ALA A 42 -10.59 9.92 14.39
N LEU A 43 -9.83 10.94 13.98
CA LEU A 43 -9.75 11.34 12.57
C LEU A 43 -8.68 10.54 11.83
N PRO A 44 -8.81 10.31 10.51
CA PRO A 44 -7.71 9.83 9.70
C PRO A 44 -6.47 10.72 9.85
N ILE A 45 -5.26 10.17 9.72
CA ILE A 45 -4.03 10.86 10.10
C ILE A 45 -3.82 12.19 9.36
N PHE A 46 -4.23 12.24 8.08
CA PHE A 46 -4.22 13.48 7.30
C PHE A 46 -5.11 14.55 7.95
N ASP A 47 -6.37 14.21 8.22
CA ASP A 47 -7.35 15.16 8.76
C ASP A 47 -7.00 15.55 10.21
N TRP A 48 -6.45 14.62 10.99
CA TRP A 48 -5.88 14.90 12.31
C TRP A 48 -4.75 15.93 12.22
N TYR A 49 -3.81 15.76 11.28
CA TYR A 49 -2.68 16.66 11.11
C TYR A 49 -3.12 18.06 10.68
N ILE A 50 -3.94 18.15 9.63
CA ILE A 50 -4.43 19.44 9.11
C ILE A 50 -5.23 20.21 10.15
N ARG A 51 -6.12 19.52 10.90
CA ARG A 51 -6.89 20.16 11.97
C ARG A 51 -6.00 20.63 13.12
N ARG A 52 -4.97 19.87 13.49
CA ARG A 52 -4.02 20.27 14.55
C ARG A 52 -3.18 21.46 14.13
N ALA A 53 -2.81 21.54 12.85
CA ALA A 53 -1.99 22.61 12.30
C ALA A 53 -2.81 23.84 11.86
N ASP A 54 -4.09 23.93 12.22
CA ASP A 54 -5.02 25.00 11.84
C ASP A 54 -5.01 25.32 10.32
N GLY A 55 -4.87 24.27 9.50
CA GLY A 55 -4.82 24.41 8.04
C GLY A 55 -3.49 24.91 7.45
N SER A 56 -2.52 25.34 8.27
CA SER A 56 -1.22 25.86 7.83
C SER A 56 -0.05 24.88 8.03
N GLY A 57 -0.32 23.57 8.09
CA GLY A 57 0.69 22.55 8.36
C GLY A 57 1.74 22.40 7.26
N ASN A 58 2.95 21.99 7.64
CA ASN A 58 4.01 21.65 6.70
C ASN A 58 3.73 20.27 6.07
N LEU A 59 3.49 20.26 4.76
CA LEU A 59 3.08 19.06 4.02
C LEU A 59 4.20 18.01 3.93
N ASP A 60 5.47 18.42 3.88
CA ASP A 60 6.59 17.48 3.88
C ASP A 60 6.71 16.80 5.24
N GLN A 61 6.51 17.56 6.31
CA GLN A 61 6.46 17.02 7.67
C GLN A 61 5.32 16.00 7.83
N MET A 62 4.15 16.25 7.22
CA MET A 62 3.05 15.30 7.23
C MET A 62 3.41 13.96 6.58
N ASN A 63 4.08 13.99 5.43
CA ASN A 63 4.50 12.76 4.74
C ASN A 63 5.52 11.96 5.57
N SER A 64 6.40 12.63 6.30
CA SER A 64 7.31 11.97 7.26
C SER A 64 6.58 11.42 8.50
N ILE A 65 5.58 12.13 9.02
CA ILE A 65 4.73 11.64 10.11
C ILE A 65 3.98 10.37 9.67
N ALA A 66 3.45 10.37 8.44
CA ALA A 66 2.75 9.24 7.86
C ALA A 66 3.61 7.97 7.86
N PHE A 67 4.88 8.07 7.47
CA PHE A 67 5.80 6.93 7.46
C PHE A 67 5.95 6.25 8.82
N ASN A 68 6.02 7.04 9.90
CA ASN A 68 6.14 6.48 11.26
C ASN A 68 4.80 5.95 11.81
N SER A 69 3.69 6.21 11.13
CA SER A 69 2.35 5.79 11.54
C SER A 69 1.84 4.53 10.83
N ILE A 70 2.66 3.91 9.97
CA ILE A 70 2.27 2.70 9.25
C ILE A 70 1.92 1.59 10.27
N SER A 71 0.75 1.00 10.08
CA SER A 71 0.23 -0.10 10.91
C SER A 71 1.17 -1.30 10.87
N GLY A 72 1.66 -1.72 12.05
CA GLY A 72 2.46 -2.93 12.19
C GLY A 72 1.75 -4.17 11.66
N SER A 73 0.44 -4.29 11.93
CA SER A 73 -0.36 -5.43 11.48
C SER A 73 -0.43 -5.57 9.95
N VAL A 74 -0.42 -4.47 9.20
CA VAL A 74 -0.40 -4.50 7.73
C VAL A 74 0.96 -4.95 7.22
N ARG A 75 2.05 -4.50 7.87
CA ARG A 75 3.40 -4.99 7.54
C ARG A 75 3.53 -6.50 7.78
N ASP A 76 3.01 -6.99 8.91
CA ASP A 76 3.04 -8.43 9.21
C ASP A 76 2.28 -9.26 8.16
N ILE A 77 1.17 -8.73 7.64
CA ILE A 77 0.40 -9.35 6.56
C ILE A 77 1.19 -9.33 5.26
N ASP A 78 1.78 -8.19 4.86
CA ASP A 78 2.56 -8.08 3.63
C ASP A 78 3.82 -8.95 3.65
N ASP A 79 4.47 -9.09 4.80
CA ASP A 79 5.58 -10.04 5.00
C ASP A 79 5.12 -11.49 4.81
N MET A 80 3.91 -11.83 5.29
CA MET A 80 3.30 -13.14 5.04
C MET A 80 3.01 -13.34 3.54
N LEU A 81 2.47 -12.34 2.85
CA LEU A 81 2.21 -12.43 1.40
C LEU A 81 3.50 -12.60 0.60
N LEU A 82 4.57 -11.88 0.95
CA LEU A 82 5.88 -12.03 0.34
C LEU A 82 6.43 -13.45 0.51
N ARG A 83 6.30 -14.04 1.72
CA ARG A 83 6.69 -15.44 1.96
C ARG A 83 5.87 -16.43 1.15
N ILE A 84 4.55 -16.24 1.05
CA ILE A 84 3.67 -17.09 0.22
C ILE A 84 4.11 -17.02 -1.25
N ALA A 85 4.34 -15.81 -1.77
CA ALA A 85 4.74 -15.61 -3.14
C ALA A 85 6.08 -16.31 -3.44
N GLY A 86 7.06 -16.17 -2.54
CA GLY A 86 8.35 -16.88 -2.65
C GLY A 86 8.20 -18.40 -2.62
N ARG A 87 7.37 -18.94 -1.72
CA ARG A 87 7.09 -20.39 -1.64
C ARG A 87 6.44 -20.94 -2.91
N LEU A 88 5.53 -20.18 -3.52
CA LEU A 88 4.78 -20.59 -4.71
C LEU A 88 5.49 -20.21 -6.03
N GLY A 89 6.63 -19.51 -5.97
CA GLY A 89 7.34 -19.04 -7.16
C GLY A 89 6.54 -18.03 -8.00
N ILE A 90 5.62 -17.27 -7.39
CA ILE A 90 4.82 -16.25 -8.07
C ILE A 90 5.36 -14.85 -7.79
N THR A 91 5.05 -13.89 -8.67
CA THR A 91 5.43 -12.50 -8.49
C THR A 91 4.66 -11.85 -7.34
N TYR A 92 5.39 -11.21 -6.43
CA TYR A 92 4.84 -10.27 -5.44
C TYR A 92 5.10 -8.83 -5.85
N LEU A 93 4.09 -7.97 -5.73
CA LEU A 93 4.22 -6.53 -5.94
C LEU A 93 3.75 -5.78 -4.70
N SER A 94 4.60 -4.96 -4.11
CA SER A 94 4.28 -4.19 -2.92
C SER A 94 3.64 -2.85 -3.26
N ARG A 95 2.47 -2.54 -2.69
CA ARG A 95 1.91 -1.18 -2.80
C ARG A 95 2.65 -0.18 -1.93
N HIS A 96 3.39 -0.63 -0.92
CA HIS A 96 4.27 0.23 -0.14
C HIS A 96 5.23 0.99 -1.06
N ASP A 97 5.78 0.34 -2.09
CA ASP A 97 6.70 0.96 -3.05
C ASP A 97 6.08 2.10 -3.86
N LEU A 98 4.75 2.13 -3.96
CA LEU A 98 4.01 3.21 -4.63
C LEU A 98 3.67 4.34 -3.67
N VAL A 99 3.33 4.00 -2.41
CA VAL A 99 2.84 4.97 -1.42
C VAL A 99 3.98 5.63 -0.65
N CYS A 100 5.05 4.88 -0.38
CA CYS A 100 6.12 5.24 0.53
C CYS A 100 7.51 5.12 -0.11
N SER A 101 8.47 5.82 0.47
CA SER A 101 9.89 5.70 0.18
C SER A 101 10.63 5.43 1.49
N ASP A 102 11.20 4.24 1.62
CA ASP A 102 12.00 3.88 2.79
C ASP A 102 13.27 4.72 2.89
N GLN A 103 13.89 5.03 1.74
CA GLN A 103 15.08 5.89 1.67
C GLN A 103 14.79 7.30 2.21
N GLN A 104 13.62 7.86 1.87
CA GLN A 104 13.23 9.21 2.32
C GLN A 104 12.46 9.18 3.65
N ARG A 105 12.13 7.99 4.16
CA ARG A 105 11.27 7.77 5.34
C ARG A 105 9.99 8.61 5.26
N SER A 106 9.32 8.54 4.11
CA SER A 106 8.13 9.35 3.83
C SER A 106 7.06 8.51 3.12
N CYS A 107 5.79 8.84 3.35
CA CYS A 107 4.66 8.31 2.59
C CYS A 107 3.80 9.45 2.07
N ASN A 108 3.40 9.42 0.80
CA ASN A 108 2.62 10.48 0.18
C ASN A 108 1.15 10.40 0.61
N LEU A 109 0.78 11.10 1.67
CA LEU A 109 -0.62 11.39 2.03
C LEU A 109 -1.17 12.61 1.29
N ILE A 110 -0.27 13.41 0.71
CA ILE A 110 -0.56 14.53 -0.16
C ILE A 110 0.38 14.52 -1.35
N THR A 111 -0.14 14.93 -2.51
CA THR A 111 0.67 15.14 -3.72
C THR A 111 1.38 16.49 -3.69
N SER A 112 2.33 16.70 -4.60
CA SER A 112 2.98 18.00 -4.85
C SER A 112 1.98 19.10 -5.18
N GLU A 113 0.85 18.76 -5.81
CA GLU A 113 -0.24 19.68 -6.17
C GLU A 113 -1.24 19.88 -5.02
N ARG A 114 -0.87 19.47 -3.80
CA ARG A 114 -1.69 19.60 -2.59
C ARG A 114 -3.01 18.82 -2.63
N ARG A 115 -3.04 17.68 -3.32
CA ARG A 115 -4.21 16.78 -3.34
C ARG A 115 -4.06 15.67 -2.29
N LYS A 116 -5.10 15.45 -1.48
CA LYS A 116 -5.17 14.31 -0.55
C LYS A 116 -5.15 13.01 -1.34
N THR A 117 -4.33 12.03 -0.93
CA THR A 117 -4.19 10.74 -1.64
C THR A 117 -5.03 9.62 -1.02
N MET A 118 -5.48 9.77 0.23
CA MET A 118 -6.26 8.77 0.96
C MET A 118 -7.57 9.39 1.48
N TYR A 119 -8.70 8.68 1.45
CA TYR A 119 -9.92 9.10 2.13
C TYR A 119 -9.77 8.97 3.64
N ASP A 120 -9.28 7.80 4.07
CA ASP A 120 -9.22 7.36 5.47
C ASP A 120 -7.84 6.78 5.81
N TYR A 121 -7.80 5.67 6.57
CA TYR A 121 -6.58 5.00 6.98
C TYR A 121 -5.82 4.33 5.83
N GLY A 122 -6.44 4.04 4.69
CA GLY A 122 -5.75 3.36 3.59
C GLY A 122 -6.48 3.32 2.23
N HIS A 123 -7.72 3.79 2.12
CA HIS A 123 -8.43 3.83 0.84
C HIS A 123 -8.01 5.04 0.01
N TRP A 124 -7.63 4.82 -1.24
CA TRP A 124 -7.14 5.88 -2.13
C TRP A 124 -8.28 6.80 -2.58
N THR A 125 -8.00 8.10 -2.67
CA THR A 125 -8.82 9.04 -3.45
C THR A 125 -8.64 8.81 -4.94
N LEU A 126 -9.42 9.49 -5.79
CA LEU A 126 -9.20 9.45 -7.24
C LEU A 126 -7.84 10.06 -7.61
N GLU A 127 -7.50 11.19 -7.00
CA GLU A 127 -6.21 11.87 -7.17
C GLU A 127 -5.05 11.01 -6.67
N GLY A 128 -5.24 10.30 -5.54
CA GLY A 128 -4.27 9.35 -5.02
C GLY A 128 -4.05 8.19 -5.98
N ALA A 129 -5.13 7.58 -6.48
CA ALA A 129 -5.04 6.49 -7.44
C ALA A 129 -4.34 6.91 -8.75
N GLU A 130 -4.65 8.10 -9.26
CA GLU A 130 -3.98 8.66 -10.43
C GLU A 130 -2.48 8.90 -10.16
N PHE A 131 -2.15 9.51 -9.02
CA PHE A 131 -0.78 9.79 -8.61
C PHE A 131 0.05 8.51 -8.45
N PHE A 132 -0.45 7.52 -7.71
CA PHE A 132 0.24 6.24 -7.52
C PHE A 132 0.28 5.42 -8.81
N GLY A 133 -0.73 5.51 -9.68
CA GLY A 133 -0.72 4.90 -11.00
C GLY A 133 0.38 5.46 -11.91
N ARG A 134 0.54 6.79 -11.96
CA ARG A 134 1.66 7.43 -12.66
C ARG A 134 3.01 6.97 -12.12
N ARG A 135 3.15 6.91 -10.80
CA ARG A 135 4.36 6.40 -10.15
C ARG A 135 4.63 4.95 -10.56
N ALA A 136 3.62 4.08 -10.54
CA ALA A 136 3.77 2.69 -10.98
C ALA A 136 4.27 2.58 -12.42
N ALA A 137 3.80 3.45 -13.32
CA ALA A 137 4.29 3.50 -14.70
C ALA A 137 5.74 3.98 -14.77
N GLN A 138 6.08 5.06 -14.06
CA GLN A 138 7.41 5.68 -14.04
C GLN A 138 8.49 4.76 -13.45
N THR A 139 8.15 4.03 -12.39
CA THR A 139 9.08 3.10 -11.72
C THR A 139 9.10 1.71 -12.36
N ASN A 140 8.35 1.51 -13.46
CA ASN A 140 8.16 0.21 -14.08
C ASN A 140 7.76 -0.86 -13.03
N TRP A 141 6.82 -0.51 -12.14
CA TRP A 141 6.40 -1.37 -11.02
C TRP A 141 5.81 -2.71 -11.50
N LEU A 142 5.16 -2.73 -12.67
CA LEU A 142 4.70 -3.97 -13.33
C LEU A 142 5.79 -4.68 -14.16
N GLY A 143 7.02 -4.18 -14.13
CA GLY A 143 8.17 -4.72 -14.85
C GLY A 143 8.40 -6.22 -14.67
N PRO A 144 8.28 -6.77 -13.45
CA PRO A 144 8.39 -8.20 -13.21
C PRO A 144 7.40 -9.07 -13.98
N LEU A 145 6.34 -8.50 -14.57
CA LEU A 145 5.30 -9.23 -15.31
C LEU A 145 5.55 -9.32 -16.82
N LYS A 146 6.55 -8.60 -17.35
CA LYS A 146 6.81 -8.49 -18.79
C LYS A 146 7.55 -9.68 -19.40
N SER A 147 7.65 -10.80 -18.66
CA SER A 147 8.22 -12.07 -19.10
C SER A 147 7.23 -13.04 -19.74
#